data_AF-A0A928BXB7-F1
#
_entry.id   AF-A0A928BXB7-F1
#
_cell.length_a   1.000
_cell.length_b   1.000
_cell.length_c   1.000
_cell.angle_alpha   90.00
_cell.angle_beta   90.00
_cell.angle_gamma   90.00
#
_symmetry.space_group_name_H-M   'P 1'
#
loop_
_entity.id
_entity.type
_entity.pdbx_description
1 polymer ?
#
loop_
_entity_poly.entity_id
_entity_poly.type
_entity_poly.pdbx_seq_one_letter_code
_entity_poly.pdbx_strand_id
1 'polypeptide(L)'
;MKNMKRIMLIAFVALMMIPMPQQAVAKERIKVQVEKRDKRPQRKPVMLRAMRNDDFSMVYKIVKNTSFDKNKIDIIRVACIGSNFSSRQCARLLSLLSFDDNKLDALKVMAPRLVDVEDYDKIIKQFSFSSNREKAMKILMKR
;
A
#
# COMPACT_ATOMS: atom_id res chain seq x y z
N MET A 1 -32.86 48.40 42.72
CA MET A 1 -33.01 47.59 41.48
C MET A 1 -32.58 48.28 40.17
N LYS A 2 -31.93 49.46 40.18
CA LYS A 2 -31.45 50.12 38.93
C LYS A 2 -29.98 49.82 38.58
N ASN A 3 -29.15 49.43 39.56
CA ASN A 3 -27.72 49.17 39.36
C ASN A 3 -27.41 47.73 38.87
N MET A 4 -28.30 46.78 39.12
CA MET A 4 -28.14 45.38 38.68
C MET A 4 -28.36 45.23 37.16
N LYS A 5 -29.24 46.05 36.58
CA LYS A 5 -29.49 46.09 35.13
C LYS A 5 -28.33 46.72 34.34
N ARG A 6 -27.59 47.67 34.94
CA ARG A 6 -26.40 48.29 34.31
C ARG A 6 -25.19 47.34 34.26
N ILE A 7 -24.98 46.53 35.30
CA ILE A 7 -23.90 45.54 35.34
C ILE A 7 -24.16 44.40 34.33
N MET A 8 -25.42 43.93 34.22
CA MET A 8 -25.83 42.97 33.19
C MET A 8 -25.62 43.51 31.77
N LEU A 9 -25.89 44.79 31.53
CA LEU A 9 -25.71 45.40 30.21
C LEU A 9 -24.23 45.55 29.83
N ILE A 10 -23.35 45.88 30.77
CA ILE A 10 -21.89 45.95 30.54
C ILE A 10 -21.31 44.55 30.28
N ALA A 11 -21.75 43.52 31.02
CA ALA A 11 -21.34 42.14 30.76
C ALA A 11 -21.82 41.62 29.40
N PHE A 12 -23.02 42.01 28.96
CA PHE A 12 -23.59 41.61 27.67
C PHE A 12 -22.89 42.27 26.48
N VAL A 13 -22.50 43.55 26.59
CA VAL A 13 -21.73 44.26 25.56
C VAL A 13 -20.28 43.75 25.48
N ALA A 14 -19.65 43.42 26.62
CA ALA A 14 -18.31 42.83 26.63
C ALA A 14 -18.29 41.41 26.01
N LEU A 15 -19.37 40.64 26.15
CA LEU A 15 -19.49 39.31 25.53
C LEU A 15 -19.66 39.37 24.00
N MET A 16 -20.21 40.48 23.48
CA MET A 16 -20.42 40.70 22.04
C MET A 16 -19.22 41.35 21.32
N MET A 17 -18.22 41.83 22.08
CA MET A 17 -17.02 42.52 21.56
C MET A 17 -15.74 41.69 21.71
N ILE A 18 -15.85 40.37 21.87
CA ILE A 18 -14.71 39.48 21.68
C ILE A 18 -14.55 39.33 20.15
N PRO A 19 -13.50 39.88 19.53
CA PRO A 19 -13.25 39.61 18.12
C PRO A 19 -13.03 38.11 17.97
N MET A 20 -13.86 37.47 17.14
CA MET A 20 -13.66 36.06 16.79
C MET A 20 -12.19 35.85 16.39
N PRO A 21 -11.47 34.88 16.99
CA PRO A 21 -10.10 34.63 16.62
C PRO A 21 -10.07 34.24 15.13
N GLN A 22 -9.46 35.09 14.29
CA GLN A 22 -9.28 34.85 12.85
C GLN A 22 -8.65 33.49 12.54
N GLN A 23 -8.02 32.86 13.52
CA GLN A 23 -7.47 31.51 13.45
C GLN A 23 -8.52 30.42 13.18
N ALA A 24 -9.78 30.58 13.63
CA ALA A 24 -10.84 29.60 13.36
C ALA A 24 -11.21 29.59 11.87
N VAL A 25 -11.40 30.77 11.29
CA VAL A 25 -11.72 30.95 9.86
C VAL A 25 -10.56 30.50 8.96
N ALA A 26 -9.30 30.75 9.37
CA ALA A 26 -8.13 30.29 8.62
C ALA A 26 -7.99 28.75 8.63
N LYS A 27 -8.21 28.10 9.77
CA LYS A 27 -8.16 26.63 9.91
C LYS A 27 -9.23 25.94 9.08
N GLU A 28 -10.42 26.53 9.02
CA GLU A 28 -11.54 25.99 8.24
C GLU A 28 -11.31 26.16 6.72
N ARG A 29 -10.74 27.30 6.29
CA ARG A 29 -10.29 27.50 4.90
C ARG A 29 -9.18 26.51 4.49
N ILE A 30 -8.23 26.23 5.38
CA ILE A 30 -7.19 25.22 5.13
C ILE A 30 -7.81 23.81 5.04
N LYS A 31 -8.77 23.47 5.90
CA LYS A 31 -9.47 22.16 5.88
C LYS A 31 -10.24 21.94 4.58
N VAL A 32 -10.99 22.96 4.12
CA VAL A 32 -11.71 22.93 2.84
C VAL A 32 -10.76 22.78 1.64
N GLN A 33 -9.55 23.34 1.72
CA GLN A 33 -8.58 23.29 0.62
C GLN A 33 -7.77 21.99 0.60
N VAL A 34 -7.49 21.38 1.76
CA VAL A 34 -6.89 20.04 1.88
C VAL A 34 -7.87 18.97 1.41
N GLU A 35 -9.16 19.08 1.78
CA GLU A 35 -10.18 18.10 1.39
C GLU A 35 -10.54 18.14 -0.10
N LYS A 36 -10.38 19.29 -0.77
CA LYS A 36 -10.51 19.41 -2.23
C LYS A 36 -9.30 18.86 -3.00
N ARG A 37 -8.13 18.72 -2.36
CA ARG A 37 -6.90 18.22 -3.01
C ARG A 37 -6.81 16.69 -3.07
N ASP A 38 -7.58 15.97 -2.27
CA ASP A 38 -7.57 14.49 -2.27
C ASP A 38 -8.83 13.87 -2.88
N LYS A 39 -9.35 14.49 -3.94
CA LYS A 39 -10.31 13.84 -4.86
C LYS A 39 -9.62 13.53 -6.17
N ARG A 40 -8.48 12.84 -6.11
CA ARG A 40 -8.03 12.07 -7.28
C ARG A 40 -9.16 11.10 -7.60
N PRO A 41 -9.69 11.07 -8.84
CA PRO A 41 -10.71 10.09 -9.20
C PRO A 41 -10.16 8.74 -8.79
N GLN A 42 -10.84 8.08 -7.84
CA GLN A 42 -10.55 6.69 -7.54
C GLN A 42 -10.67 5.99 -8.88
N ARG A 43 -9.54 5.63 -9.48
CA ARG A 43 -9.52 4.85 -10.70
C ARG A 43 -10.29 3.61 -10.30
N LYS A 44 -11.48 3.40 -10.89
CA LYS A 44 -12.23 2.14 -10.78
C LYS A 44 -11.18 1.03 -10.78
N PRO A 45 -11.16 0.12 -9.80
CA PRO A 45 -10.11 -0.88 -9.75
C PRO A 45 -10.09 -1.53 -11.12
N VAL A 46 -9.00 -1.31 -11.87
CA VAL A 46 -8.73 -2.15 -13.04
C VAL A 46 -8.77 -3.52 -12.41
N MET A 47 -9.66 -4.40 -12.88
CA MET A 47 -9.60 -5.79 -12.47
C MET A 47 -8.24 -6.28 -12.97
N LEU A 48 -7.21 -6.12 -12.14
CA LEU A 48 -5.86 -6.55 -12.39
C LEU A 48 -5.98 -8.06 -12.32
N ARG A 49 -6.20 -8.69 -13.46
CA ARG A 49 -6.30 -10.14 -13.51
C ARG A 49 -4.89 -10.71 -13.41
N ALA A 50 -4.72 -11.72 -12.57
CA ALA A 50 -3.50 -12.49 -12.54
C ALA A 50 -3.26 -13.18 -13.89
N MET A 51 -1.99 -13.38 -14.24
CA MET A 51 -1.56 -14.14 -15.41
C MET A 51 -2.35 -15.45 -15.53
N ARG A 52 -2.77 -15.84 -16.74
CA ARG A 52 -3.47 -17.11 -16.96
C ARG A 52 -2.55 -18.28 -16.64
N ASN A 53 -3.15 -19.43 -16.31
CA ASN A 53 -2.38 -20.62 -15.94
C ASN A 53 -1.46 -21.12 -17.07
N ASP A 54 -1.88 -21.00 -18.33
CA ASP A 54 -1.10 -21.44 -19.49
C ASP A 54 0.19 -20.60 -19.64
N ASP A 55 0.03 -19.27 -19.64
CA ASP A 55 1.14 -18.31 -19.69
C ASP A 55 2.07 -18.47 -18.49
N PHE A 56 1.50 -18.62 -17.29
CA PHE A 56 2.27 -18.85 -16.07
C PHE A 56 3.06 -20.16 -16.15
N SER A 57 2.49 -21.21 -16.74
CA SER A 57 3.18 -22.50 -16.89
C SER A 57 4.40 -22.37 -17.80
N MET A 58 4.35 -21.51 -18.82
CA MET A 58 5.51 -21.21 -19.66
C MET A 58 6.60 -20.48 -18.88
N VAL A 59 6.25 -19.39 -18.18
CA VAL A 59 7.20 -18.64 -17.33
C VAL A 59 7.83 -19.55 -16.28
N TYR A 60 7.01 -20.35 -15.59
CA TYR A 60 7.47 -21.28 -14.56
C TYR A 60 8.47 -22.31 -15.10
N LYS A 61 8.23 -22.87 -16.30
CA LYS A 61 9.18 -23.81 -16.93
C LYS A 61 10.51 -23.14 -17.26
N ILE A 62 10.48 -21.92 -17.82
CA ILE A 62 11.70 -21.17 -18.15
C ILE A 62 12.52 -20.89 -16.87
N VAL A 63 11.87 -20.41 -15.81
CA VAL A 63 12.52 -20.13 -14.52
C VAL A 63 13.06 -21.43 -13.90
N LYS A 64 12.29 -22.52 -13.93
CA LYS A 64 12.69 -23.82 -13.36
C LYS A 64 13.92 -24.40 -14.05
N ASN A 65 14.03 -24.24 -15.38
CA ASN A 65 15.13 -24.78 -16.17
C ASN A 65 16.38 -23.88 -16.19
N THR A 66 16.33 -22.71 -15.54
CA THR A 66 17.47 -21.81 -15.41
C THR A 66 18.32 -22.21 -14.22
N SER A 67 19.64 -22.38 -14.40
CA SER A 67 20.51 -22.89 -13.33
C SER A 67 20.71 -21.92 -12.17
N PHE A 68 21.01 -20.65 -12.46
CA PHE A 68 21.39 -19.67 -11.43
C PHE A 68 20.21 -18.82 -10.97
N ASP A 69 20.05 -18.65 -9.65
CA ASP A 69 18.97 -17.86 -9.05
C ASP A 69 18.97 -16.39 -9.51
N LYS A 70 20.13 -15.80 -9.75
CA LYS A 70 20.22 -14.43 -10.29
C LYS A 70 19.53 -14.32 -11.66
N ASN A 71 19.81 -15.27 -12.55
CA ASN A 71 19.19 -15.33 -13.87
C ASN A 71 17.69 -15.61 -13.77
N LYS A 72 17.26 -16.47 -12.83
CA LYS A 72 15.85 -16.70 -12.52
C LYS A 72 15.13 -15.39 -12.13
N ILE A 73 15.74 -14.60 -11.25
CA ILE A 73 15.20 -13.30 -10.82
C ILE A 73 15.10 -12.33 -12.00
N ASP A 74 16.08 -12.30 -12.90
CA ASP A 74 16.02 -11.46 -14.09
C ASP A 74 14.86 -11.85 -15.03
N ILE A 75 14.61 -13.15 -15.23
CA ILE A 75 13.46 -13.65 -15.99
C ILE A 75 12.14 -13.25 -15.31
N ILE A 76 12.05 -13.41 -13.98
CA ILE A 76 10.88 -12.99 -13.21
C ILE A 76 10.64 -11.48 -13.36
N ARG A 77 11.70 -10.66 -13.31
CA ARG A 77 11.61 -9.21 -13.49
C ARG A 77 11.05 -8.84 -14.86
N VAL A 78 11.50 -9.52 -15.92
CA VAL A 78 10.96 -9.33 -17.27
C VAL A 78 9.48 -9.71 -17.32
N ALA A 79 9.08 -10.84 -16.72
CA ALA A 79 7.68 -11.26 -16.67
C ALA A 79 6.78 -10.25 -15.91
N CYS A 80 7.31 -9.55 -14.90
CA CYS A 80 6.60 -8.51 -14.17
C CYS A 80 6.32 -7.24 -14.97
N ILE A 81 6.95 -7.00 -16.12
CA ILE A 81 6.73 -5.76 -16.90
C ILE A 81 5.31 -5.72 -17.49
N GLY A 82 4.82 -6.83 -18.02
CA GLY A 82 3.55 -6.90 -18.73
C GLY A 82 2.45 -7.69 -18.04
N SER A 83 2.67 -8.21 -16.82
CA SER A 83 1.74 -9.14 -16.18
C SER A 83 1.65 -8.96 -14.68
N ASN A 84 0.47 -9.26 -14.14
CA ASN A 84 0.23 -9.38 -12.71
C ASN A 84 0.24 -10.84 -12.29
N PHE A 85 0.46 -11.10 -11.00
CA PHE A 85 0.54 -12.44 -10.45
C PHE A 85 -0.44 -12.59 -9.29
N SER A 86 -1.01 -13.78 -9.14
CA SER A 86 -1.68 -14.17 -7.89
C SER A 86 -0.64 -14.48 -6.81
N SER A 87 -1.05 -14.38 -5.55
CA SER A 87 -0.17 -14.74 -4.42
C SER A 87 0.27 -16.20 -4.48
N ARG A 88 -0.57 -17.09 -5.05
CA ARG A 88 -0.23 -18.49 -5.30
C ARG A 88 0.85 -18.66 -6.38
N GLN A 89 0.75 -17.92 -7.48
CA GLN A 89 1.75 -17.95 -8.56
C GLN A 89 3.10 -17.43 -8.07
N CYS A 90 3.09 -16.36 -7.27
CA CYS A 90 4.29 -15.83 -6.64
C CYS A 90 4.95 -16.86 -5.72
N ALA A 91 4.19 -17.48 -4.82
CA ALA A 91 4.72 -18.52 -3.94
C ALA A 91 5.39 -19.67 -4.71
N ARG A 92 4.81 -20.09 -5.84
CA ARG A 92 5.40 -21.11 -6.72
C ARG A 92 6.70 -20.68 -7.38
N LEU A 93 6.85 -19.41 -7.74
CA LEU A 93 8.11 -18.90 -8.30
C LEU A 93 9.19 -18.78 -7.22
N LEU A 94 8.82 -18.33 -6.02
CA LEU A 94 9.75 -18.25 -4.89
C LEU A 94 10.26 -19.63 -4.47
N SER A 95 9.44 -20.68 -4.59
CA SER A 95 9.87 -22.05 -4.27
C SER A 95 10.95 -22.60 -5.23
N LEU A 96 11.21 -21.93 -6.36
CA LEU A 96 12.27 -22.32 -7.32
C LEU A 96 13.63 -21.71 -6.97
N LEU A 97 13.68 -20.79 -6.01
CA LEU A 97 14.91 -20.12 -5.57
C LEU A 97 15.49 -20.86 -4.36
N SER A 98 16.81 -20.97 -4.34
CA SER A 98 17.53 -21.84 -3.41
C SER A 98 17.60 -21.24 -2.02
N PHE A 99 17.77 -19.92 -1.93
CA PHE A 99 17.98 -19.21 -0.66
C PHE A 99 16.94 -18.12 -0.42
N ASP A 100 16.63 -17.89 0.85
CA ASP A 100 15.64 -16.91 1.26
C ASP A 100 16.01 -15.47 0.86
N ASP A 101 17.30 -15.13 0.80
CA ASP A 101 17.74 -13.80 0.34
C ASP A 101 17.36 -13.56 -1.14
N ASN A 102 17.57 -14.56 -1.99
CA ASN A 102 17.13 -14.53 -3.38
C ASN A 102 15.60 -14.44 -3.48
N LYS A 103 14.88 -15.17 -2.62
CA LYS A 103 13.41 -15.08 -2.53
C LYS A 103 12.95 -13.69 -2.13
N LEU A 104 13.63 -13.03 -1.19
CA LEU A 104 13.31 -11.65 -0.78
C LEU A 104 13.52 -10.68 -1.95
N ASP A 105 14.61 -10.84 -2.71
CA ASP A 105 14.88 -10.00 -3.87
C ASP A 105 13.88 -10.21 -5.00
N ALA A 106 13.49 -11.45 -5.28
CA ALA A 106 12.40 -11.74 -6.20
C ALA A 106 11.07 -11.14 -5.71
N LEU A 107 10.77 -11.26 -4.42
CA LEU A 107 9.54 -10.74 -3.83
C LEU A 107 9.45 -9.22 -3.93
N LYS A 108 10.56 -8.48 -3.75
CA LYS A 108 10.58 -7.01 -3.94
C LYS A 108 10.15 -6.62 -5.35
N VAL A 109 10.56 -7.39 -6.36
CA VAL A 109 10.20 -7.16 -7.76
C VAL A 109 8.73 -7.53 -8.03
N MET A 110 8.26 -8.62 -7.44
CA MET A 110 6.91 -9.13 -7.67
C MET A 110 5.83 -8.38 -6.89
N ALA A 111 6.14 -7.86 -5.70
CA ALA A 111 5.15 -7.30 -4.76
C ALA A 111 4.22 -6.24 -5.38
N PRO A 112 4.69 -5.27 -6.19
CA PRO A 112 3.82 -4.28 -6.84
C PRO A 112 2.86 -4.85 -7.88
N ARG A 113 3.09 -6.11 -8.32
CA ARG A 113 2.32 -6.80 -9.37
C ARG A 113 1.39 -7.88 -8.82
N LEU A 114 1.30 -8.01 -7.50
CA LEU A 114 0.45 -9.01 -6.86
C LEU A 114 -1.00 -8.55 -6.82
N VAL A 115 -1.92 -9.37 -7.32
CA VAL A 115 -3.35 -9.05 -7.37
C VAL A 115 -4.01 -9.25 -6.01
N ASP A 116 -3.69 -10.35 -5.32
CA ASP A 116 -4.44 -10.80 -4.14
C ASP A 116 -3.75 -10.36 -2.85
N VAL A 117 -4.35 -9.39 -2.14
CA VAL A 117 -3.80 -8.83 -0.89
C VAL A 117 -4.05 -9.73 0.33
N GLU A 118 -5.08 -10.57 0.29
CA GLU A 118 -5.54 -11.33 1.47
C GLU A 118 -4.79 -12.65 1.68
N ASP A 119 -3.98 -13.07 0.71
CA ASP A 119 -3.48 -14.46 0.60
C ASP A 119 -1.96 -14.56 0.79
N TYR A 120 -1.35 -13.59 1.46
CA TYR A 120 0.10 -13.50 1.63
C TYR A 120 0.71 -14.64 2.44
N ASP A 121 -0.07 -15.35 3.25
CA ASP A 121 0.39 -16.53 4.00
C ASP A 121 1.10 -17.55 3.09
N LYS A 122 0.63 -17.72 1.87
CA LYS A 122 1.23 -18.63 0.87
C LYS A 122 2.66 -18.22 0.49
N ILE A 123 2.90 -16.91 0.42
CA ILE A 123 4.20 -16.30 0.12
C ILE A 123 5.11 -16.37 1.35
N ILE A 124 4.59 -15.99 2.52
CA ILE A 124 5.34 -15.99 3.77
C ILE A 124 5.83 -17.40 4.12
N LYS A 125 5.03 -18.44 3.88
CA LYS A 125 5.40 -19.84 4.10
C LYS A 125 6.57 -20.33 3.22
N GLN A 126 6.96 -19.60 2.18
CA GLN A 126 8.13 -19.96 1.35
C GLN A 126 9.47 -19.64 2.02
N PHE A 127 9.47 -18.85 3.09
CA PHE A 127 10.69 -18.46 3.80
C PHE A 127 10.92 -19.36 5.01
N SER A 128 12.15 -19.86 5.10
CA SER A 128 12.58 -20.81 6.13
C SER A 128 12.74 -20.11 7.47
N PHE A 129 13.35 -18.92 7.47
CA PHE A 129 13.66 -18.17 8.69
C PHE A 129 12.54 -17.19 9.08
N SER A 130 12.26 -17.08 10.37
CA SER A 130 11.27 -16.13 10.91
C SER A 130 11.62 -14.67 10.61
N SER A 131 12.91 -14.31 10.69
CA SER A 131 13.40 -12.98 10.33
C SER A 131 13.13 -12.63 8.86
N ASN A 132 13.26 -13.61 7.96
CA ASN A 132 12.98 -13.41 6.54
C ASN A 132 11.47 -13.36 6.26
N ARG A 133 10.65 -14.11 7.01
CA ARG A 133 9.19 -13.97 6.99
C ARG A 133 8.76 -12.55 7.37
N GLU A 134 9.35 -11.98 8.41
CA GLU A 134 9.06 -10.60 8.84
C GLU A 134 9.46 -9.57 7.78
N LYS A 135 10.65 -9.72 7.17
CA LYS A 135 11.10 -8.89 6.04
C LYS A 135 10.15 -8.99 4.84
N ALA A 136 9.73 -10.20 4.49
CA ALA A 136 8.78 -10.44 3.41
C ALA A 136 7.43 -9.76 3.68
N MET A 137 6.92 -9.87 4.91
CA MET A 137 5.70 -9.18 5.33
C MET A 137 5.84 -7.67 5.22
N LYS A 138 6.96 -7.11 5.69
CA LYS A 138 7.27 -5.68 5.55
C LYS A 138 7.29 -5.21 4.10
N ILE A 139 7.79 -6.01 3.17
CA ILE A 139 7.75 -5.69 1.72
C ILE A 139 6.31 -5.66 1.22
N LEU A 140 5.50 -6.67 1.56
CA LEU A 140 4.12 -6.81 1.11
C LEU A 140 3.19 -5.72 1.64
N MET A 141 3.43 -5.24 2.88
CA MET A 141 2.66 -4.16 3.48
C MET A 141 3.00 -2.77 2.93
N LYS A 142 4.19 -2.60 2.31
CA LYS A 142 4.69 -1.31 1.79
C LYS A 142 4.48 -1.12 0.28
N ARG A 143 3.83 -2.08 -0.39
CA ARG A 143 3.72 -2.14 -1.86
C ARG A 143 2.83 -1.05 -2.45
#